data_AF-A0A4Y8L4M8-F1
#
_entry.id   AF-A0A4Y8L4M8-F1
#
_cell.length_a   1.000
_cell.length_b   1.000
_cell.length_c   1.000
_cell.angle_alpha   90.00
_cell.angle_beta   90.00
_cell.angle_gamma   90.00
#
_symmetry.space_group_name_H-M   'P 1'
#
loop_
_entity.id
_entity.type
_entity.pdbx_description
1 polymer ?
#
loop_
_entity_poly.entity_id
_entity_poly.type
_entity_poly.pdbx_seq_one_letter_code
_entity_poly.pdbx_strand_id
1 'polypeptide(L)'
;MKKSLLTLVILFSFIIIHAQETIKIACVGNSITYGMGIADRDKNSYPSVLSQMLGEGYDVRNFGFSARTLLMKGDLPYMKEQMFKDALAFNPDIVIIKLGTNDSKPQNWQYGSEYKHDMETMVNSFKSLSSHPQIYLCFPAKAYALQWGINDSIIVKDIIPDIIDVAEECGTKVINLHTPTSNMPENFPDHIHPNEAGAKIIATEVYHAITRKD
;
A
#
# COMPACT_ATOMS: atom_id res chain seq x y z
N MET A 1 -33.21 -68.57 24.16
CA MET A 1 -33.39 -67.40 23.26
C MET A 1 -32.31 -66.37 23.60
N LYS A 2 -31.23 -66.30 22.84
CA LYS A 2 -30.08 -65.40 23.08
C LYS A 2 -30.39 -64.05 22.43
N LYS A 3 -30.56 -62.98 23.23
CA LYS A 3 -30.70 -61.61 22.74
C LYS A 3 -29.30 -61.09 22.41
N SER A 4 -29.01 -60.89 21.12
CA SER A 4 -27.77 -60.25 20.67
C SER A 4 -27.94 -58.73 20.83
N LEU A 5 -27.09 -58.12 21.65
CA LEU A 5 -27.03 -56.67 21.83
C LEU A 5 -26.12 -56.10 20.74
N LEU A 6 -26.71 -55.44 19.74
CA LEU A 6 -25.97 -54.79 18.67
C LEU A 6 -25.54 -53.41 19.16
N THR A 7 -24.28 -53.27 19.57
CA THR A 7 -23.70 -51.97 19.96
C THR A 7 -23.34 -51.19 18.69
N LEU A 8 -24.12 -50.16 18.38
CA LEU A 8 -23.85 -49.22 17.30
C LEU A 8 -22.74 -48.25 17.76
N VAL A 9 -21.52 -48.44 17.25
CA VAL A 9 -20.42 -47.48 17.43
C VAL A 9 -20.58 -46.38 16.37
N ILE A 10 -21.08 -45.21 16.78
CA ILE A 10 -21.12 -44.02 15.92
C ILE A 10 -19.74 -43.35 16.01
N LEU A 11 -18.93 -43.50 14.98
CA LEU A 11 -17.67 -42.81 14.83
C LEU A 11 -17.95 -41.35 14.41
N PHE A 12 -17.90 -40.42 15.35
CA PHE A 12 -17.95 -38.98 15.05
C PHE A 12 -16.58 -38.52 14.52
N SER A 13 -16.47 -38.38 13.21
CA SER A 13 -15.33 -37.72 12.57
C SER A 13 -15.41 -36.22 12.86
N PHE A 14 -14.59 -35.72 13.79
CA PHE A 14 -14.41 -34.28 13.97
C PHE A 14 -13.65 -33.72 12.76
N ILE A 15 -14.37 -33.11 11.82
CA ILE A 15 -13.76 -32.28 10.79
C ILE A 15 -13.33 -30.99 11.47
N ILE A 16 -12.04 -30.90 11.81
CA ILE A 16 -11.43 -29.66 12.27
C ILE A 16 -11.38 -28.72 11.06
N ILE A 17 -12.33 -27.79 10.98
CA ILE A 17 -12.27 -26.69 10.03
C ILE A 17 -11.19 -25.74 10.54
N HIS A 18 -9.98 -25.83 10.00
CA HIS A 18 -9.00 -24.77 10.19
C HIS A 18 -9.47 -23.54 9.40
N ALA A 19 -9.99 -22.54 10.11
CA ALA A 19 -10.15 -21.22 9.54
C ALA A 19 -8.74 -20.71 9.18
N GLN A 20 -8.48 -20.54 7.88
CA GLN A 20 -7.24 -19.94 7.42
C GLN A 20 -7.19 -18.51 7.94
N GLU A 21 -6.12 -18.17 8.65
CA GLU A 21 -5.93 -16.81 9.18
C GLU A 21 -5.87 -15.83 8.00
N THR A 22 -6.72 -14.80 8.04
CA THR A 22 -6.79 -13.78 6.99
C THR A 22 -5.53 -12.92 7.00
N ILE A 23 -4.89 -12.78 5.84
CA ILE A 23 -3.67 -11.98 5.69
C ILE A 23 -4.06 -10.49 5.67
N LYS A 24 -3.53 -9.72 6.62
CA LYS A 24 -3.78 -8.28 6.75
C LYS A 24 -2.85 -7.46 5.88
N ILE A 25 -3.41 -6.57 5.07
CA ILE A 25 -2.66 -5.69 4.19
C ILE A 25 -2.99 -4.23 4.50
N ALA A 26 -1.97 -3.45 4.87
CA ALA A 26 -2.10 -2.01 5.04
C ALA A 26 -1.62 -1.27 3.78
N CYS A 27 -2.53 -0.60 3.08
CA CYS A 27 -2.16 0.33 2.01
C CYS A 27 -1.97 1.75 2.58
N VAL A 28 -0.72 2.15 2.79
CA VAL A 28 -0.30 3.42 3.38
C VAL A 28 0.06 4.41 2.28
N GLY A 29 -0.50 5.62 2.33
CA GLY A 29 -0.09 6.65 1.38
C GLY A 29 -0.92 7.92 1.41
N ASN A 30 -0.79 8.69 0.33
CA ASN A 30 -1.40 10.01 0.20
C ASN A 30 -2.81 9.96 -0.45
N SER A 31 -3.21 11.05 -1.11
CA SER A 31 -4.50 11.21 -1.80
C SER A 31 -4.77 10.15 -2.87
N ILE A 32 -3.72 9.67 -3.55
CA ILE A 32 -3.84 8.60 -4.54
C ILE A 32 -4.22 7.28 -3.87
N THR A 33 -3.67 6.99 -2.68
CA THR A 33 -4.07 5.81 -1.89
C THR A 33 -5.48 5.97 -1.34
N TYR A 34 -5.81 7.17 -0.84
CA TYR A 34 -7.15 7.50 -0.36
C TYR A 34 -8.24 7.33 -1.44
N GLY A 35 -7.87 7.45 -2.72
CA GLY A 35 -8.81 7.44 -3.85
C GLY A 35 -9.44 8.80 -4.12
N MET A 36 -8.67 9.89 -3.98
CA MET A 36 -9.13 11.24 -4.31
C MET A 36 -9.55 11.33 -5.79
N GLY A 37 -10.74 11.87 -6.04
CA GLY A 37 -11.27 12.04 -7.41
C GLY A 37 -11.92 10.79 -8.01
N ILE A 38 -11.85 9.63 -7.33
CA ILE A 38 -12.48 8.38 -7.78
C ILE A 38 -13.92 8.31 -7.29
N ALA A 39 -14.85 8.01 -8.20
CA ALA A 39 -16.24 7.78 -7.85
C ALA A 39 -16.40 6.43 -7.12
N ASP A 40 -17.20 6.39 -6.06
CA ASP A 40 -17.39 5.19 -5.22
C ASP A 40 -16.04 4.56 -4.81
N ARG A 41 -15.16 5.38 -4.22
CA ARG A 41 -13.79 5.00 -3.88
C ARG A 41 -13.69 3.73 -3.03
N ASP A 42 -14.71 3.43 -2.23
CA ASP A 42 -14.74 2.23 -1.40
C ASP A 42 -14.82 0.94 -2.24
N LYS A 43 -15.20 1.05 -3.52
CA LYS A 43 -15.10 -0.01 -4.52
C LYS A 43 -13.97 0.20 -5.52
N ASN A 44 -13.68 1.44 -5.88
CA ASN A 44 -12.85 1.74 -7.06
C ASN A 44 -11.46 2.33 -6.76
N SER A 45 -11.16 2.66 -5.49
CA SER A 45 -9.78 3.01 -5.12
C SER A 45 -8.86 1.80 -5.30
N TYR A 46 -7.55 2.03 -5.54
CA TYR A 46 -6.65 0.90 -5.76
C TYR A 46 -6.62 -0.11 -4.59
N PRO A 47 -6.71 0.30 -3.30
CA PRO A 47 -6.78 -0.67 -2.21
C PRO A 47 -8.08 -1.50 -2.25
N SER A 48 -9.21 -0.88 -2.62
CA SER A 48 -10.49 -1.58 -2.78
C SER A 48 -10.50 -2.56 -3.95
N VAL A 49 -9.91 -2.16 -5.09
CA VAL A 49 -9.75 -3.04 -6.26
C VAL A 49 -8.79 -4.18 -5.93
N LEU A 50 -7.69 -3.91 -5.21
CA LEU A 50 -6.75 -4.92 -4.73
C LEU A 50 -7.45 -5.94 -3.81
N SER A 51 -8.30 -5.48 -2.88
CA SER A 51 -9.10 -6.34 -2.02
C SER A 51 -9.96 -7.32 -2.84
N GLN A 52 -10.66 -6.82 -3.86
CA GLN A 52 -11.49 -7.63 -4.75
C GLN A 52 -10.66 -8.66 -5.55
N MET A 53 -9.46 -8.28 -6.00
CA MET A 53 -8.55 -9.18 -6.74
C MET A 53 -7.98 -10.31 -5.87
N LEU A 54 -7.70 -10.02 -4.60
CA LEU A 54 -7.12 -10.97 -3.64
C LEU A 54 -8.18 -11.90 -3.03
N GLY A 55 -9.41 -11.43 -2.82
CA GLY A 55 -10.52 -12.22 -2.29
C GLY A 55 -10.49 -12.41 -0.77
N GLU A 56 -11.35 -13.30 -0.26
CA GLU A 56 -11.68 -13.45 1.16
C GLU A 56 -10.51 -13.86 2.08
N GLY A 57 -9.40 -14.35 1.51
CA GLY A 57 -8.19 -14.68 2.27
C GLY A 57 -7.41 -13.46 2.76
N TYR A 58 -7.81 -12.24 2.38
CA TYR A 58 -7.07 -11.01 2.65
C TYR A 58 -7.97 -9.90 3.23
N ASP A 59 -7.51 -9.25 4.30
CA ASP A 59 -8.10 -8.02 4.87
C ASP A 59 -7.25 -6.83 4.41
N VAL A 60 -7.61 -6.27 3.26
CA VAL A 60 -6.94 -5.11 2.68
C VAL A 60 -7.60 -3.84 3.18
N ARG A 61 -6.83 -2.97 3.84
CA ARG A 61 -7.34 -1.70 4.37
C ARG A 61 -6.63 -0.50 3.78
N ASN A 62 -7.43 0.51 3.47
CA ASN A 62 -6.98 1.78 2.94
C ASN A 62 -6.59 2.73 4.09
N PHE A 63 -5.30 2.94 4.28
CA PHE A 63 -4.72 3.96 5.16
C PHE A 63 -4.17 5.12 4.33
N GLY A 64 -4.89 5.53 3.29
CA GLY A 64 -4.57 6.70 2.50
C GLY A 64 -5.05 7.97 3.19
N PHE A 65 -4.20 9.00 3.24
CA PHE A 65 -4.59 10.32 3.73
C PHE A 65 -4.11 11.42 2.79
N SER A 66 -5.07 12.17 2.23
CA SER A 66 -4.82 13.20 1.23
C SER A 66 -3.76 14.23 1.63
N ALA A 67 -3.03 14.69 0.61
CA ALA A 67 -1.96 15.70 0.69
C ALA A 67 -0.72 15.34 1.51
N ARG A 68 -0.68 14.21 2.23
CA ARG A 68 0.42 13.89 3.15
C ARG A 68 1.75 13.64 2.45
N THR A 69 2.82 14.05 3.13
CA THR A 69 4.23 13.84 2.80
C THR A 69 4.81 12.70 3.61
N LEU A 70 5.92 12.15 3.14
CA LEU A 70 6.80 11.33 3.98
C LEU A 70 7.65 12.21 4.89
N LEU A 71 8.22 13.29 4.32
CA LEU A 71 9.11 14.23 4.99
C LEU A 71 8.49 14.77 6.28
N MET A 72 9.23 14.66 7.38
CA MET A 72 8.83 15.11 8.71
C MET A 72 8.84 16.62 8.88
N LYS A 73 9.57 17.31 8.01
CA LYS A 73 9.58 18.78 7.85
C LYS A 73 8.76 19.27 6.66
N GLY A 74 8.09 18.38 5.94
CA GLY A 74 7.11 18.75 4.92
C GLY A 74 5.87 19.40 5.54
N ASP A 75 5.01 19.95 4.69
CA ASP A 75 3.77 20.63 5.06
C ASP A 75 2.84 19.77 5.93
N LEU A 76 2.66 18.49 5.58
CA LEU A 76 1.75 17.58 6.25
C LEU A 76 2.36 16.17 6.41
N PRO A 77 3.24 15.95 7.40
CA PRO A 77 3.93 14.67 7.57
C PRO A 77 3.00 13.53 7.98
N TYR A 78 2.94 12.48 7.17
CA TYR A 78 2.05 11.33 7.38
C TYR A 78 2.28 10.66 8.74
N MET A 79 3.53 10.53 9.19
CA MET A 79 3.85 9.88 10.47
C MET A 79 3.36 10.64 11.71
N LYS A 80 2.92 11.90 11.57
CA LYS A 80 2.30 12.67 12.66
C LYS A 80 0.79 12.43 12.77
N GLU A 81 0.19 11.74 11.79
CA GLU A 81 -1.26 11.57 11.70
C GLU A 81 -1.78 10.38 12.51
N GLN A 82 -3.04 10.48 12.94
CA GLN A 82 -3.73 9.35 13.56
C GLN A 82 -3.80 8.15 12.61
N MET A 83 -3.94 8.38 11.30
CA MET A 83 -3.94 7.33 10.28
C MET A 83 -2.67 6.45 10.31
N PHE A 84 -1.50 7.03 10.63
CA PHE A 84 -0.27 6.25 10.77
C PHE A 84 -0.32 5.35 12.01
N LYS A 85 -0.82 5.87 13.13
CA LYS A 85 -1.02 5.09 14.37
C LYS A 85 -2.02 3.96 14.14
N ASP A 86 -3.09 4.22 13.39
CA ASP A 86 -4.12 3.22 13.07
C ASP A 86 -3.55 2.12 12.16
N ALA A 87 -2.70 2.48 11.19
CA ALA A 87 -1.99 1.52 10.34
C ALA A 87 -1.02 0.63 11.13
N LEU A 88 -0.32 1.17 12.13
CA LEU A 88 0.53 0.39 13.03
C LEU A 88 -0.32 -0.53 13.94
N ALA A 89 -1.39 0.00 14.53
CA ALA A 89 -2.28 -0.74 15.42
C ALA A 89 -3.03 -1.87 14.71
N PHE A 90 -3.22 -1.76 13.39
CA PHE A 90 -3.77 -2.85 12.57
C PHE A 90 -2.87 -4.11 12.59
N ASN A 91 -1.58 -3.95 12.92
CA ASN A 91 -0.57 -5.01 12.98
C ASN A 91 -0.60 -5.89 11.70
N PRO A 92 -0.38 -5.28 10.51
CA PRO A 92 -0.53 -5.95 9.22
C PRO A 92 0.55 -7.00 8.98
N ASP A 93 0.28 -7.96 8.10
CA ASP A 93 1.26 -8.94 7.60
C ASP A 93 1.99 -8.42 6.35
N ILE A 94 1.35 -7.52 5.59
CA ILE A 94 1.92 -6.84 4.43
C ILE A 94 1.66 -5.33 4.52
N VAL A 95 2.67 -4.52 4.25
CA VAL A 95 2.54 -3.06 4.18
C VAL A 95 2.95 -2.58 2.79
N ILE A 96 2.07 -1.79 2.16
CA ILE A 96 2.33 -1.13 0.88
C ILE A 96 2.46 0.36 1.15
N ILE A 97 3.66 0.93 0.99
CA ILE A 97 3.95 2.34 1.28
C ILE A 97 4.10 3.11 -0.03
N LYS A 98 3.21 4.08 -0.27
CA LYS A 98 3.19 4.91 -1.50
C LYS A 98 3.13 6.41 -1.17
N LEU A 99 4.25 6.94 -0.67
CA LEU A 99 4.50 8.38 -0.39
C LEU A 99 5.66 8.91 -1.26
N GLY A 100 5.85 10.23 -1.31
CA GLY A 100 6.81 10.89 -2.21
C GLY A 100 6.18 11.88 -3.20
N THR A 101 4.93 11.66 -3.63
CA THR A 101 4.27 12.56 -4.59
C THR A 101 4.20 14.00 -4.07
N ASN A 102 3.75 14.21 -2.83
CA ASN A 102 3.64 15.57 -2.25
C ASN A 102 4.99 16.12 -1.79
N ASP A 103 5.93 15.24 -1.46
CA ASP A 103 7.30 15.59 -1.08
C ASP A 103 8.02 16.30 -2.23
N SER A 104 7.74 15.93 -3.48
CA SER A 104 8.30 16.56 -4.68
C SER A 104 7.96 18.04 -4.86
N LYS A 105 7.00 18.59 -4.11
CA LYS A 105 6.64 20.01 -4.19
C LYS A 105 7.81 20.88 -3.70
N PRO A 106 8.12 22.03 -4.33
CA PRO A 106 9.30 22.83 -3.98
C PRO A 106 9.41 23.19 -2.50
N GLN A 107 8.30 23.55 -1.85
CA GLN A 107 8.29 23.90 -0.43
C GLN A 107 8.57 22.71 0.51
N ASN A 108 8.40 21.48 0.03
CA ASN A 108 8.72 20.26 0.78
C ASN A 108 10.13 19.76 0.40
N TRP A 109 10.46 19.77 -0.90
CA TRP A 109 11.71 19.23 -1.42
C TRP A 109 12.96 20.03 -1.04
N GLN A 110 12.80 21.24 -0.50
CA GLN A 110 13.92 21.93 0.18
C GLN A 110 14.52 21.11 1.34
N TYR A 111 13.77 20.13 1.88
CA TYR A 111 14.21 19.16 2.88
C TYR A 111 14.50 17.76 2.29
N GLY A 112 14.64 17.65 0.97
CA GLY A 112 14.78 16.36 0.27
C GLY A 112 15.94 15.48 0.78
N SER A 113 17.01 16.09 1.30
CA SER A 113 18.13 15.35 1.92
C SER A 113 17.74 14.52 3.14
N GLU A 114 16.57 14.77 3.75
CA GLU A 114 16.03 14.01 4.89
C GLU A 114 15.08 12.88 4.46
N TYR A 115 14.69 12.83 3.19
CA TYR A 115 13.66 11.89 2.68
C TYR A 115 14.03 10.44 2.95
N LYS A 116 15.28 10.06 2.67
CA LYS A 116 15.82 8.72 2.92
C LYS A 116 15.67 8.31 4.39
N HIS A 117 16.15 9.17 5.29
CA HIS A 117 16.10 8.95 6.74
C HIS A 117 14.65 8.86 7.27
N ASP A 118 13.76 9.71 6.77
CA ASP A 118 12.34 9.67 7.15
C ASP A 118 11.66 8.40 6.61
N MET A 119 12.03 7.91 5.42
CA MET A 119 11.55 6.63 4.91
C MET A 119 12.02 5.45 5.77
N GLU A 120 13.30 5.41 6.11
CA GLU A 120 13.86 4.39 7.01
C GLU A 120 13.12 4.38 8.36
N THR A 121 12.82 5.56 8.90
CA THR A 121 12.06 5.70 10.15
C THR A 121 10.66 5.10 10.04
N MET A 122 9.96 5.36 8.92
CA MET A 122 8.65 4.76 8.66
C MET A 122 8.75 3.23 8.53
N VAL A 123 9.73 2.74 7.76
CA VAL A 123 9.96 1.29 7.56
C VAL A 123 10.26 0.60 8.88
N ASN A 124 11.15 1.17 9.70
CA ASN A 124 11.52 0.60 10.99
C ASN A 124 10.36 0.58 11.99
N SER A 125 9.45 1.55 11.91
CA SER A 125 8.22 1.54 12.72
C SER A 125 7.34 0.33 12.39
N PHE A 126 7.16 0.00 11.11
CA PHE A 126 6.40 -1.19 10.71
C PHE A 126 7.15 -2.50 10.98
N LYS A 127 8.47 -2.56 10.78
CA LYS A 127 9.28 -3.75 11.10
C LYS A 127 9.27 -4.13 12.58
N SER A 128 9.08 -3.14 13.46
CA SER A 128 9.05 -3.33 14.91
C SER A 128 7.72 -3.92 15.39
N LEU A 129 6.74 -4.10 14.50
CA LEU A 129 5.47 -4.74 14.82
C LEU A 129 5.64 -6.25 15.03
N SER A 130 4.81 -6.83 15.90
CA SER A 130 4.91 -8.26 16.22
C SER A 130 4.50 -9.18 15.07
N SER A 131 3.76 -8.69 14.08
CA SER A 131 3.46 -9.43 12.84
C SER A 131 4.68 -9.61 11.93
N HIS A 132 5.76 -8.84 12.13
CA HIS A 132 6.95 -8.84 11.26
C HIS A 132 6.58 -8.69 9.76
N PRO A 133 5.91 -7.60 9.36
CA PRO A 133 5.31 -7.49 8.04
C PRO A 133 6.33 -7.57 6.91
N GLN A 134 5.89 -8.12 5.78
CA GLN A 134 6.57 -7.89 4.50
C GLN A 134 6.23 -6.49 3.99
N ILE A 135 7.24 -5.64 3.82
CA ILE A 135 7.06 -4.25 3.40
C ILE A 135 7.42 -4.09 1.92
N TYR A 136 6.55 -3.38 1.20
CA TYR A 136 6.78 -2.92 -0.16
C TYR A 136 6.82 -1.40 -0.22
N LEU A 137 7.92 -0.85 -0.72
CA LEU A 137 8.06 0.55 -1.04
C LEU A 137 7.69 0.78 -2.50
N CYS A 138 6.76 1.69 -2.76
CA CYS A 138 6.26 1.94 -4.09
C CYS A 138 6.87 3.20 -4.67
N PHE A 139 7.33 3.15 -5.91
CA PHE A 139 7.58 4.38 -6.66
C PHE A 139 6.28 5.19 -6.77
N PRO A 140 6.31 6.53 -6.64
CA PRO A 140 5.13 7.34 -6.90
C PRO A 140 4.60 7.09 -8.32
N ALA A 141 3.28 7.11 -8.50
CA ALA A 141 2.67 7.10 -9.84
C ALA A 141 3.11 8.34 -10.64
N LYS A 142 3.01 8.26 -11.97
CA LYS A 142 3.36 9.35 -12.87
C LYS A 142 2.61 10.63 -12.52
N ALA A 143 3.34 11.74 -12.41
CA ALA A 143 2.75 13.08 -12.46
C ALA A 143 2.88 13.62 -13.89
N TYR A 144 1.77 14.04 -14.49
CA TYR A 144 1.70 14.47 -15.89
C TYR A 144 1.92 15.97 -16.08
N ALA A 145 1.82 16.76 -15.02
CA ALA A 145 2.04 18.20 -15.04
C ALA A 145 2.60 18.71 -13.70
N LEU A 146 3.12 19.93 -13.68
CA LEU A 146 3.51 20.65 -12.47
C LEU A 146 2.29 21.18 -11.70
N GLN A 147 1.34 20.29 -11.43
CA GLN A 147 0.06 20.62 -10.80
C GLN A 147 0.25 20.73 -9.28
N TRP A 148 -0.15 21.86 -8.69
CA TRP A 148 0.09 22.20 -7.26
C TRP A 148 1.56 22.09 -6.82
N GLY A 149 2.49 22.24 -7.78
CA GLY A 149 3.92 22.11 -7.55
C GLY A 149 4.45 20.67 -7.53
N ILE A 150 3.62 19.64 -7.68
CA ILE A 150 4.09 18.24 -7.75
C ILE A 150 4.97 18.08 -8.98
N ASN A 151 6.18 17.56 -8.82
CA ASN A 151 7.20 17.61 -9.86
C ASN A 151 7.73 16.20 -10.18
N ASP A 152 7.34 15.69 -11.35
CA ASP A 152 7.75 14.36 -11.82
C ASP A 152 9.26 14.24 -12.03
N SER A 153 9.96 15.34 -12.38
CA SER A 153 11.41 15.29 -12.51
C SER A 153 12.09 15.06 -11.16
N ILE A 154 11.56 15.59 -10.06
CA ILE A 154 12.07 15.33 -8.71
C ILE A 154 11.72 13.89 -8.30
N ILE A 155 10.49 13.43 -8.62
CA ILE A 155 10.09 12.05 -8.38
C ILE A 155 11.07 11.07 -9.02
N VAL A 156 11.38 11.26 -10.31
CA VAL A 156 12.20 10.32 -11.08
C VAL A 156 13.69 10.41 -10.73
N LYS A 157 14.23 11.62 -10.55
CA LYS A 157 15.67 11.83 -10.39
C LYS A 157 16.16 11.68 -8.97
N ASP A 158 15.30 11.93 -7.98
CA ASP A 158 15.72 11.98 -6.59
C ASP A 158 14.93 10.98 -5.72
N ILE A 159 13.60 11.07 -5.69
CA ILE A 159 12.76 10.25 -4.80
C ILE A 159 12.83 8.75 -5.13
N ILE A 160 12.75 8.38 -6.42
CA ILE A 160 12.83 6.97 -6.83
C ILE A 160 14.19 6.35 -6.45
N PRO A 161 15.34 6.98 -6.75
CA PRO A 161 16.62 6.52 -6.23
C PRO A 161 16.67 6.36 -4.71
N ASP A 162 16.17 7.34 -3.95
CA ASP A 162 16.12 7.22 -2.49
C ASP A 162 15.26 6.03 -2.02
N ILE A 163 14.14 5.76 -2.70
CA ILE A 163 13.30 4.59 -2.40
C ILE A 163 14.06 3.28 -2.66
N ILE A 164 14.84 3.20 -3.75
CA ILE A 164 15.64 2.02 -4.09
C ILE A 164 16.69 1.79 -3.00
N ASP A 165 17.44 2.82 -2.64
CA ASP A 165 18.47 2.76 -1.60
C ASP A 165 17.89 2.28 -0.27
N VAL A 166 16.78 2.86 0.19
CA VAL A 166 16.13 2.44 1.45
C VAL A 166 15.61 1.02 1.33
N ALA A 167 15.09 0.62 0.17
CA ALA A 167 14.61 -0.74 -0.01
C ALA A 167 15.74 -1.76 0.14
N GLU A 168 16.91 -1.49 -0.43
CA GLU A 168 18.10 -2.33 -0.29
C GLU A 168 18.62 -2.35 1.16
N GLU A 169 18.83 -1.19 1.77
CA GLU A 169 19.37 -1.05 3.13
C GLU A 169 18.45 -1.66 4.19
N CYS A 170 17.15 -1.53 3.99
CA CYS A 170 16.16 -2.12 4.88
C CYS A 170 15.74 -3.53 4.46
N GLY A 171 16.24 -4.13 3.38
CA GLY A 171 15.78 -5.45 2.92
C GLY A 171 14.27 -5.52 2.69
N THR A 172 13.67 -4.45 2.17
CA THR A 172 12.27 -4.41 1.74
C THR A 172 12.17 -4.65 0.24
N LYS A 173 10.96 -4.78 -0.30
CA LYS A 173 10.73 -4.95 -1.74
C LYS A 173 10.27 -3.65 -2.37
N VAL A 174 10.51 -3.52 -3.67
CA VAL A 174 10.05 -2.36 -4.45
C VAL A 174 8.89 -2.78 -5.36
N ILE A 175 7.89 -1.90 -5.51
CA ILE A 175 6.86 -1.99 -6.56
C ILE A 175 6.99 -0.75 -7.45
N ASN A 176 7.23 -0.98 -8.74
CA ASN A 176 7.28 0.11 -9.72
C ASN A 176 5.87 0.48 -10.16
N LEU A 177 5.31 1.55 -9.58
CA LEU A 177 4.03 2.11 -10.04
C LEU A 177 4.19 3.25 -11.04
N HIS A 178 5.41 3.78 -11.22
CA HIS A 178 5.67 4.92 -12.11
C HIS A 178 5.59 4.52 -13.58
N THR A 179 6.35 3.48 -13.97
CA THR A 179 6.40 3.02 -15.37
C THR A 179 5.05 2.55 -15.88
N PRO A 180 4.29 1.69 -15.16
CA PRO A 180 2.98 1.22 -15.63
C PRO A 180 1.97 2.36 -15.78
N THR A 181 2.13 3.46 -15.04
CA THR A 181 1.24 4.62 -15.11
C THR A 181 1.76 5.74 -16.01
N SER A 182 2.83 5.54 -16.77
CA SER A 182 3.54 6.62 -17.50
C SER A 182 2.96 7.00 -18.87
N ASN A 183 2.18 6.10 -19.50
CA ASN A 183 1.66 6.26 -20.87
C ASN A 183 0.12 6.23 -20.91
N MET A 184 -0.53 6.92 -19.97
CA MET A 184 -1.99 6.96 -19.82
C MET A 184 -2.50 8.31 -19.26
N PRO A 185 -2.12 9.46 -19.84
CA PRO A 185 -2.54 10.77 -19.34
C PRO A 185 -4.06 10.92 -19.21
N GLU A 186 -4.84 10.25 -20.06
CA GLU A 186 -6.30 10.22 -20.03
C GLU A 186 -6.86 9.57 -18.75
N ASN A 187 -6.07 8.74 -18.09
CA ASN A 187 -6.41 8.13 -16.81
C ASN A 187 -6.12 9.05 -15.62
N PHE A 188 -5.56 10.24 -15.83
CA PHE A 188 -5.19 11.21 -14.80
C PHE A 188 -5.89 12.55 -15.08
N PRO A 189 -7.20 12.68 -14.76
CA PRO A 189 -8.03 13.81 -15.18
C PRO A 189 -7.55 15.18 -14.70
N ASP A 190 -6.82 15.24 -13.58
CA ASP A 190 -6.19 16.47 -13.06
C ASP A 190 -4.65 16.46 -13.19
N HIS A 191 -4.14 15.55 -14.02
CA HIS A 191 -2.71 15.30 -14.26
C HIS A 191 -1.94 14.69 -13.07
N ILE A 192 -2.58 14.37 -11.94
CA ILE A 192 -1.91 13.83 -10.73
C ILE A 192 -2.62 12.60 -10.15
N HIS A 193 -3.93 12.68 -9.97
CA HIS A 193 -4.74 11.63 -9.37
C HIS A 193 -5.30 10.71 -10.46
N PRO A 194 -5.15 9.39 -10.32
CA PRO A 194 -5.74 8.45 -11.27
C PRO A 194 -7.26 8.41 -11.10
N ASN A 195 -7.98 8.22 -12.21
CA ASN A 195 -9.35 7.75 -12.22
C ASN A 195 -9.41 6.23 -11.92
N GLU A 196 -10.60 5.64 -12.01
CA GLU A 196 -10.86 4.22 -11.75
C GLU A 196 -9.95 3.29 -12.57
N ALA A 197 -9.72 3.63 -13.85
CA ALA A 197 -8.91 2.81 -14.73
C ALA A 197 -7.42 2.92 -14.39
N GLY A 198 -6.92 4.11 -14.03
CA GLY A 198 -5.56 4.27 -13.50
C GLY A 198 -5.35 3.57 -12.15
N ALA A 199 -6.36 3.64 -11.27
CA ALA A 199 -6.33 2.95 -9.98
C ALA A 199 -6.30 1.42 -10.15
N LYS A 200 -7.00 0.88 -11.15
CA LYS A 200 -6.94 -0.54 -11.51
C LYS A 200 -5.55 -0.98 -11.97
N ILE A 201 -4.82 -0.15 -12.71
CA ILE A 201 -3.43 -0.44 -13.07
C ILE A 201 -2.56 -0.51 -11.81
N ILE A 202 -2.66 0.47 -10.91
CA ILE A 202 -1.94 0.46 -9.63
C ILE A 202 -2.28 -0.81 -8.82
N ALA A 203 -3.55 -1.18 -8.71
CA ALA A 203 -3.99 -2.37 -8.00
C ALA A 203 -3.42 -3.66 -8.63
N THR A 204 -3.36 -3.73 -9.97
CA THR A 204 -2.79 -4.86 -10.72
C THR A 204 -1.32 -5.06 -10.38
N GLU A 205 -0.51 -4.00 -10.42
CA GLU A 205 0.92 -4.08 -10.09
C GLU A 205 1.17 -4.54 -8.66
N VAL A 206 0.36 -4.03 -7.72
CA VAL A 206 0.44 -4.46 -6.31
C VAL A 206 -0.01 -5.92 -6.15
N TYR A 207 -1.06 -6.34 -6.85
CA TYR A 207 -1.54 -7.71 -6.85
C TYR A 207 -0.47 -8.68 -7.38
N HIS A 208 0.19 -8.35 -8.50
CA HIS A 208 1.30 -9.13 -9.06
C HIS A 208 2.45 -9.25 -8.07
N ALA A 209 2.87 -8.14 -7.46
CA ALA A 209 3.97 -8.13 -6.49
C ALA A 209 3.67 -8.98 -5.23
N ILE A 210 2.42 -9.01 -4.76
CA ILE A 210 2.00 -9.81 -3.61
C ILE A 210 1.90 -11.29 -3.99
N THR A 211 1.31 -11.60 -5.14
CA THR A 211 1.05 -12.98 -5.57
C THR A 211 2.21 -13.63 -6.30
N ARG A 212 3.29 -12.88 -6.59
CA ARG A 212 4.45 -13.29 -7.39
C ARG A 212 4.07 -13.81 -8.77
N LYS A 213 3.06 -13.18 -9.37
CA LYS A 213 2.64 -13.45 -10.75
C LYS A 213 3.22 -12.35 -11.62
N ASP A 214 4.08 -12.73 -12.55
CA ASP A 214 4.56 -11.87 -13.64
C ASP A 214 3.59 -11.92 -14.82
#